data_AF-A0A958KC03-F1
#
_entry.id   AF-A0A958KC03-F1
#
_cell.length_a   1.000
_cell.length_b   1.000
_cell.length_c   1.000
_cell.angle_alpha   90.00
_cell.angle_beta   90.00
_cell.angle_gamma   90.00
#
_symmetry.space_group_name_H-M   'P 1'
#
loop_
_entity.id
_entity.type
_entity.pdbx_description
1 polymer ?
#
loop_
_entity_poly.entity_id
_entity_poly.type
_entity_poly.pdbx_seq_one_letter_code
_entity_poly.pdbx_strand_id
1 'polypeptide(L)'
;MKKLKLGFFFITMVLALTLTTAQAEIYTHSQLRGKDLDDMTEAVNAKMSQAKKLSASSGTEGEAKAVELLREALKLVLSRPDTANDKLVSKIFPTVQIELSRYKAFEDTLASVVNEAIYGIKNKVGSVDQQVTYYVLLENFMGEMQPEAHKSEIRALYEKIKESDLEVSKEVNKALRRSMYKKYNLQAVAEAILKRTEVKPVEKSEDVKD
;
A
#
# COMPACT_ATOMS: atom_id res chain seq x y z
N MET A 1 -32.35 -14.56 66.30
CA MET A 1 -31.62 -15.55 65.47
C MET A 1 -32.03 -15.34 64.01
N LYS A 2 -31.09 -14.89 63.14
CA LYS A 2 -30.59 -15.64 61.95
C LYS A 2 -31.70 -15.96 60.90
N LYS A 3 -31.71 -15.54 59.63
CA LYS A 3 -30.74 -14.87 58.72
C LYS A 3 -31.46 -14.18 57.54
N LEU A 4 -30.77 -13.18 57.01
CA LEU A 4 -30.92 -12.45 55.75
C LEU A 4 -30.54 -13.30 54.51
N LYS A 5 -31.23 -13.11 53.37
CA LYS A 5 -30.76 -13.20 51.96
C LYS A 5 -31.76 -12.36 51.14
N LEU A 6 -31.48 -11.17 50.57
CA LEU A 6 -30.40 -10.70 49.69
C LEU A 6 -30.16 -11.71 48.56
N GLY A 7 -30.81 -11.58 47.41
CA GLY A 7 -30.45 -10.64 46.34
C GLY A 7 -30.06 -11.47 45.10
N PHE A 8 -30.01 -10.85 43.91
CA PHE A 8 -29.65 -11.42 42.59
C PHE A 8 -30.74 -12.16 41.81
N PHE A 9 -31.38 -11.45 40.87
CA PHE A 9 -31.29 -11.76 39.43
C PHE A 9 -32.06 -10.68 38.62
N PHE A 10 -31.63 -9.43 38.74
CA PHE A 10 -31.97 -8.38 37.80
C PHE A 10 -30.66 -7.99 37.12
N ILE A 11 -30.72 -7.70 35.82
CA ILE A 11 -29.60 -7.21 34.98
C ILE A 11 -28.73 -8.32 34.37
N THR A 12 -29.35 -9.20 33.57
CA THR A 12 -28.76 -9.62 32.28
C THR A 12 -29.15 -8.55 31.25
N MET A 13 -28.67 -7.33 31.46
CA MET A 13 -28.63 -6.32 30.41
C MET A 13 -27.58 -6.81 29.42
N VAL A 14 -28.09 -7.42 28.35
CA VAL A 14 -27.39 -7.81 27.15
C VAL A 14 -26.60 -6.59 26.68
N LEU A 15 -25.35 -6.53 27.13
CA LEU A 15 -24.33 -5.64 26.61
C LEU A 15 -23.96 -6.20 25.24
N ALA A 16 -24.87 -6.01 24.27
CA ALA A 16 -24.56 -6.04 22.87
C ALA A 16 -23.63 -4.84 22.61
N LEU A 17 -22.37 -4.97 23.05
CA LEU A 17 -21.27 -4.32 22.38
C LEU A 17 -21.34 -4.84 20.94
N THR A 18 -22.01 -4.06 20.10
CA THR A 18 -21.76 -4.05 18.68
C THR A 18 -20.28 -3.72 18.53
N LEU A 19 -19.43 -4.75 18.52
CA LEU A 19 -18.13 -4.69 17.88
C LEU A 19 -18.43 -4.39 16.42
N THR A 20 -18.54 -3.11 16.09
CA THR A 20 -18.37 -2.66 14.72
C THR A 20 -16.92 -2.97 14.41
N THR A 21 -16.67 -4.16 13.87
CA THR A 21 -15.41 -4.45 13.19
C THR A 21 -15.29 -3.37 12.14
N ALA A 22 -14.39 -2.42 12.36
CA ALA A 22 -13.96 -1.51 11.31
C ALA A 22 -13.38 -2.40 10.22
N GLN A 23 -14.21 -2.75 9.24
CA GLN A 23 -13.74 -3.41 8.04
C GLN A 23 -12.83 -2.39 7.37
N ALA A 24 -11.53 -2.71 7.34
CA ALA A 24 -10.58 -1.99 6.52
C ALA A 24 -11.19 -1.91 5.10
N GLU A 25 -11.45 -0.69 4.64
CA GLU A 25 -12.06 -0.47 3.35
C GLU A 25 -11.06 -0.90 2.28
N ILE A 26 -11.29 -2.06 1.65
CA ILE A 26 -10.42 -2.54 0.59
C ILE A 26 -10.81 -1.79 -0.68
N TYR A 27 -10.08 -0.72 -0.99
CA TYR A 27 -10.22 -0.06 -2.28
C TYR A 27 -9.86 -1.03 -3.41
N THR A 28 -10.80 -1.22 -4.33
CA THR A 28 -10.60 -2.12 -5.46
C THR A 28 -10.24 -1.34 -6.72
N HIS A 29 -9.45 -1.98 -7.59
CA HIS A 29 -9.07 -1.44 -8.89
C HIS A 29 -10.26 -0.90 -9.69
N SER A 30 -11.40 -1.61 -9.68
CA SER A 30 -12.59 -1.19 -10.40
C SER A 30 -13.15 0.15 -9.91
N GLN A 31 -13.10 0.42 -8.60
CA GLN A 31 -13.52 1.66 -7.98
C GLN A 31 -12.54 2.81 -8.24
N LEU A 32 -11.22 2.53 -8.19
CA LEU A 32 -10.19 3.56 -8.28
C LEU A 32 -9.95 4.07 -9.71
N ARG A 33 -10.24 3.25 -10.72
CA ARG A 33 -10.04 3.63 -12.13
C ARG A 33 -10.88 4.83 -12.56
N GLY A 34 -12.05 5.03 -11.96
CA GLY A 34 -12.95 6.15 -12.28
C GLY A 34 -12.60 7.45 -11.56
N LYS A 35 -11.66 7.42 -10.61
CA LYS A 35 -11.29 8.58 -9.81
C LYS A 35 -10.23 9.42 -10.53
N ASP A 36 -10.48 10.73 -10.56
CA ASP A 36 -9.52 11.69 -11.08
C ASP A 36 -8.50 12.14 -10.01
N LEU A 37 -7.67 13.13 -10.36
CA LEU A 37 -6.64 13.64 -9.47
C LEU A 37 -7.25 14.27 -8.21
N ASP A 38 -8.35 14.99 -8.33
CA ASP A 38 -8.97 15.72 -7.22
C ASP A 38 -9.64 14.72 -6.26
N ASP A 39 -10.39 13.74 -6.80
CA ASP A 39 -10.99 12.65 -6.04
C ASP A 39 -9.95 11.86 -5.23
N MET A 40 -8.83 11.51 -5.87
CA MET A 40 -7.76 10.76 -5.22
C MET A 40 -7.03 11.62 -4.19
N THR A 41 -6.79 12.89 -4.49
CA THR A 41 -6.15 13.84 -3.58
C THR A 41 -7.02 14.07 -2.34
N GLU A 42 -8.33 14.23 -2.51
CA GLU A 42 -9.28 14.37 -1.41
C GLU A 42 -9.31 13.12 -0.54
N ALA A 43 -9.42 11.93 -1.14
CA ALA A 43 -9.44 10.67 -0.40
C ALA A 43 -8.15 10.45 0.42
N VAL A 44 -6.99 10.77 -0.16
CA VAL A 44 -5.69 10.69 0.53
C VAL A 44 -5.58 11.75 1.63
N ASN A 45 -5.97 12.99 1.36
CA ASN A 45 -6.00 14.07 2.35
C ASN A 45 -6.92 13.78 3.53
N ALA A 46 -8.06 13.12 3.30
CA ALA A 46 -8.97 12.70 4.36
C ALA A 46 -8.27 11.73 5.32
N LYS A 47 -7.56 10.71 4.80
CA LYS A 47 -6.80 9.76 5.61
C LYS A 47 -5.65 10.43 6.37
N MET A 48 -4.89 11.31 5.70
CA MET A 48 -3.79 12.05 6.35
C MET A 48 -4.29 13.01 7.45
N SER A 49 -5.43 13.67 7.24
CA SER A 49 -6.05 14.54 8.23
C SER A 49 -6.51 13.75 9.46
N GLN A 50 -7.10 12.56 9.26
CA GLN A 50 -7.45 11.66 10.35
C GLN A 50 -6.21 11.15 11.10
N ALA A 51 -5.15 10.76 10.38
CA ALA A 51 -3.88 10.34 10.97
C ALA A 51 -3.28 11.41 11.88
N LYS A 52 -3.26 12.67 11.43
CA LYS A 52 -2.78 13.83 12.22
C LYS A 52 -3.61 14.07 13.49
N LYS A 53 -4.92 13.87 13.43
CA LYS A 53 -5.80 14.01 14.61
C LYS A 53 -5.56 12.91 15.64
N LEU A 54 -5.31 11.68 15.19
CA LEU A 54 -5.06 10.55 16.07
C LEU A 54 -3.70 10.66 16.77
N SER A 55 -2.64 11.02 16.04
CA SER A 55 -1.32 11.20 16.64
C SER A 55 -1.29 12.34 17.66
N ALA A 56 -2.04 13.41 17.43
CA ALA A 56 -2.13 14.53 18.37
C ALA A 56 -2.91 14.23 19.67
N SER A 57 -3.78 13.21 19.68
CA SER A 57 -4.75 12.99 20.78
C SER A 57 -4.45 11.79 21.67
N SER A 58 -3.66 10.81 21.21
CA SER A 58 -3.62 9.47 21.83
C SER A 58 -2.21 8.91 22.07
N GLY A 59 -1.17 9.76 22.06
CA GLY A 59 0.22 9.32 22.32
C GLY A 59 0.68 8.19 21.39
N THR A 60 1.40 7.20 21.92
CA THR A 60 1.95 6.08 21.13
C THR A 60 0.89 5.22 20.45
N GLU A 61 -0.28 5.01 21.08
CA GLU A 61 -1.39 4.30 20.45
C GLU A 61 -1.99 5.11 19.28
N GLY A 62 -2.01 6.43 19.42
CA GLY A 62 -2.39 7.37 18.37
C GLY A 62 -1.46 7.33 17.17
N GLU A 63 -0.15 7.26 17.42
CA GLU A 63 0.87 7.12 16.37
C GLU A 63 0.71 5.82 15.59
N ALA A 64 0.52 4.69 16.27
CA ALA A 64 0.29 3.41 15.59
C ALA A 64 -0.96 3.45 14.69
N LYS A 65 -2.07 3.99 15.18
CA LYS A 65 -3.30 4.17 14.38
C LYS A 65 -3.11 5.17 13.23
N ALA A 66 -2.30 6.21 13.44
CA ALA A 66 -1.95 7.16 12.38
C ALA A 66 -1.16 6.48 11.26
N VAL A 67 -0.19 5.62 11.59
CA VAL A 67 0.57 4.83 10.61
C VAL A 67 -0.36 3.89 9.82
N GLU A 68 -1.33 3.24 10.45
CA GLU A 68 -2.31 2.39 9.73
C GLU A 68 -3.17 3.18 8.73
N LEU A 69 -3.61 4.39 9.08
CA LEU A 69 -4.33 5.25 8.13
C LEU A 69 -3.44 5.70 6.96
N LEU A 70 -2.15 5.94 7.22
CA LEU A 70 -1.19 6.28 6.18
C LEU A 70 -0.83 5.07 5.31
N ARG A 71 -0.82 3.86 5.87
CA ARG A 71 -0.74 2.60 5.12
C ARG A 71 -1.93 2.46 4.17
N GLU A 72 -3.15 2.74 4.62
CA GLU A 72 -4.34 2.76 3.76
C GLU A 72 -4.21 3.78 2.64
N ALA A 73 -3.73 4.99 2.95
CA ALA A 73 -3.46 6.02 1.93
C ALA A 73 -2.42 5.56 0.91
N LEU A 74 -1.36 4.88 1.34
CA LEU A 74 -0.33 4.33 0.45
C LEU A 74 -0.92 3.25 -0.47
N LYS A 75 -1.71 2.32 0.08
CA LYS A 75 -2.42 1.30 -0.71
C LYS A 75 -3.36 1.95 -1.71
N LEU A 76 -4.11 2.98 -1.31
CA LEU A 76 -5.03 3.70 -2.16
C LEU A 76 -4.30 4.32 -3.37
N VAL A 77 -3.21 5.05 -3.13
CA VAL A 77 -2.42 5.69 -4.20
C VAL A 77 -1.85 4.65 -5.14
N LEU A 78 -1.14 3.64 -4.60
CA LEU A 78 -0.47 2.64 -5.43
C LEU A 78 -1.45 1.72 -6.16
N SER A 79 -2.68 1.55 -5.69
CA SER A 79 -3.66 0.65 -6.33
C SER A 79 -4.40 1.27 -7.52
N ARG A 80 -4.30 2.59 -7.72
CA ARG A 80 -4.97 3.28 -8.82
C ARG A 80 -4.16 3.11 -10.11
N PRO A 81 -4.75 2.58 -11.21
CA PRO A 81 -4.04 2.45 -12.49
C PRO A 81 -3.48 3.78 -12.97
N ASP A 82 -2.16 3.93 -13.03
CA ASP A 82 -1.56 5.15 -13.56
C ASP A 82 -1.57 5.08 -15.08
N THR A 83 -2.12 6.11 -15.73
CA THR A 83 -2.02 6.22 -17.18
C THR A 83 -0.88 7.18 -17.49
N ALA A 84 -0.15 6.94 -18.58
CA ALA A 84 1.00 7.78 -18.96
C ALA A 84 0.66 9.29 -19.08
N ASN A 85 -0.63 9.61 -19.21
CA ASN A 85 -1.13 10.96 -19.45
C ASN A 85 -1.48 11.72 -18.16
N ASP A 86 -1.85 11.05 -17.06
CA ASP A 86 -2.29 11.73 -15.83
C ASP A 86 -1.21 11.80 -14.75
N LYS A 87 -0.32 10.79 -14.70
CA LYS A 87 0.79 10.67 -13.74
C LYS A 87 0.34 10.90 -12.29
N LEU A 88 -0.85 10.42 -11.95
CA LEU A 88 -1.51 10.70 -10.69
C LEU A 88 -0.72 10.13 -9.52
N VAL A 89 -0.21 8.90 -9.66
CA VAL A 89 0.59 8.25 -8.61
C VAL A 89 1.79 9.12 -8.26
N SER A 90 2.56 9.57 -9.26
CA SER A 90 3.73 10.43 -9.05
C SER A 90 3.44 11.80 -8.42
N LYS A 91 2.20 12.29 -8.53
CA LYS A 91 1.77 13.56 -7.92
C LYS A 91 1.39 13.40 -6.46
N ILE A 92 0.75 12.28 -6.09
CA ILE A 92 0.19 12.08 -4.75
C ILE A 92 1.13 11.28 -3.85
N PHE A 93 1.81 10.28 -4.39
CA PHE A 93 2.71 9.38 -3.65
C PHE A 93 3.72 10.11 -2.77
N PRO A 94 4.42 11.17 -3.24
CA PRO A 94 5.40 11.88 -2.41
C PRO A 94 4.80 12.45 -1.13
N THR A 95 3.53 12.86 -1.15
CA THR A 95 2.87 13.43 0.03
C THR A 95 2.64 12.35 1.10
N VAL A 96 2.23 11.14 0.69
CA VAL A 96 2.06 10.01 1.61
C VAL A 96 3.41 9.54 2.15
N GLN A 97 4.44 9.47 1.29
CA GLN A 97 5.81 9.15 1.71
C GLN A 97 6.31 10.12 2.78
N ILE A 98 6.17 11.44 2.56
CA ILE A 98 6.58 12.46 3.53
C ILE A 98 5.87 12.28 4.87
N GLU A 99 4.55 12.05 4.87
CA GLU A 99 3.81 11.85 6.11
C GLU A 99 4.24 10.57 6.85
N LEU A 100 4.44 9.45 6.15
CA LEU A 100 4.96 8.21 6.75
C LEU A 100 6.38 8.38 7.32
N SER A 101 7.24 9.11 6.61
CA SER A 101 8.62 9.38 7.05
C SER A 101 8.69 10.20 8.34
N ARG A 102 7.67 11.04 8.64
CA ARG A 102 7.57 11.74 9.93
C ARG A 102 7.46 10.79 11.12
N TYR A 103 6.87 9.61 10.90
CA TYR A 103 6.75 8.54 11.88
C TYR A 103 7.88 7.50 11.77
N LYS A 104 8.87 7.72 10.89
CA LYS A 104 9.91 6.73 10.55
C LYS A 104 9.34 5.37 10.14
N ALA A 105 8.16 5.39 9.50
CA ALA A 105 7.40 4.19 9.19
C ALA A 105 7.31 3.91 7.69
N PHE A 106 7.95 4.72 6.83
CA PHE A 106 7.78 4.63 5.38
C PHE A 106 8.26 3.30 4.82
N GLU A 107 9.52 2.93 5.07
CA GLU A 107 10.14 1.72 4.54
C GLU A 107 9.41 0.46 5.02
N ASP A 108 9.09 0.38 6.32
CA ASP A 108 8.35 -0.74 6.92
C ASP A 108 6.94 -0.85 6.36
N THR A 109 6.24 0.28 6.21
CA THR A 109 4.88 0.32 5.64
C THR A 109 4.91 -0.10 4.18
N LEU A 110 5.83 0.44 3.38
CA LEU A 110 6.00 0.10 1.97
C LEU A 110 6.32 -1.39 1.80
N ALA A 111 7.28 -1.92 2.57
CA ALA A 111 7.63 -3.32 2.55
C ALA A 111 6.42 -4.20 2.89
N SER A 112 5.66 -3.83 3.92
CA SER A 112 4.48 -4.58 4.34
C SER A 112 3.34 -4.51 3.31
N VAL A 113 3.15 -3.39 2.62
CA VAL A 113 2.18 -3.26 1.51
C VAL A 113 2.59 -4.10 0.30
N VAL A 114 3.87 -4.07 -0.08
CA VAL A 114 4.40 -4.88 -1.21
C VAL A 114 4.31 -6.37 -0.90
N ASN A 115 4.70 -6.79 0.32
CA ASN A 115 4.59 -8.19 0.74
C ASN A 115 3.13 -8.67 0.76
N GLU A 116 2.18 -7.82 1.20
CA GLU A 116 0.75 -8.13 1.15
C GLU A 116 0.30 -8.39 -0.30
N ALA A 117 0.71 -7.55 -1.25
CA ALA A 117 0.35 -7.69 -2.65
C ALA A 117 0.97 -8.93 -3.30
N ILE A 118 2.25 -9.21 -3.05
CA ILE A 118 2.91 -10.45 -3.49
C ILE A 118 2.15 -11.66 -2.96
N TYR A 119 1.86 -11.69 -1.67
CA TYR A 119 1.15 -12.80 -1.03
C TYR A 119 -0.25 -12.97 -1.63
N GLY A 120 -0.98 -11.87 -1.84
CA GLY A 120 -2.32 -11.86 -2.42
C GLY A 120 -2.37 -12.47 -3.82
N ILE A 121 -1.42 -12.11 -4.68
CA ILE A 121 -1.32 -12.65 -6.05
C ILE A 121 -0.87 -14.11 -6.01
N LYS A 122 0.26 -14.41 -5.35
CA LYS A 122 0.90 -15.72 -5.35
C LYS A 122 -0.03 -16.81 -4.80
N ASN A 123 -0.73 -16.51 -3.70
CA ASN A 123 -1.60 -17.46 -3.03
C ASN A 123 -3.07 -17.32 -3.46
N LYS A 124 -3.36 -16.48 -4.46
CA LYS A 124 -4.71 -16.24 -5.01
C LYS A 124 -5.72 -15.85 -3.92
N VAL A 125 -5.27 -15.04 -2.95
CA VAL A 125 -6.08 -14.58 -1.82
C VAL A 125 -6.94 -13.40 -2.23
N GLY A 126 -8.21 -13.44 -1.85
CA GLY A 126 -9.19 -12.41 -2.19
C GLY A 126 -9.87 -12.62 -3.54
N SER A 127 -10.79 -11.72 -3.86
CA SER A 127 -11.53 -11.72 -5.12
C SER A 127 -10.62 -11.46 -6.32
N VAL A 128 -11.10 -11.76 -7.53
CA VAL A 128 -10.37 -11.45 -8.77
C VAL A 128 -10.01 -9.97 -8.84
N ASP A 129 -10.92 -9.07 -8.43
CA ASP A 129 -10.68 -7.62 -8.46
C ASP A 129 -9.63 -7.19 -7.41
N GLN A 130 -9.60 -7.84 -6.24
CA GLN A 130 -8.53 -7.62 -5.25
C GLN A 130 -7.16 -8.07 -5.79
N GLN A 131 -7.10 -9.21 -6.48
CA GLN A 131 -5.85 -9.66 -7.10
C GLN A 131 -5.39 -8.74 -8.24
N VAL A 132 -6.33 -8.18 -9.02
CA VAL A 132 -6.03 -7.11 -9.99
C VAL A 132 -5.47 -5.88 -9.28
N THR A 133 -6.07 -5.49 -8.15
CA THR A 133 -5.63 -4.36 -7.33
C THR A 133 -4.18 -4.55 -6.86
N TYR A 134 -3.85 -5.73 -6.32
CA TYR A 134 -2.48 -6.07 -5.93
C TYR A 134 -1.51 -6.04 -7.12
N TYR A 135 -1.94 -6.51 -8.29
CA TYR A 135 -1.11 -6.48 -9.48
C TYR A 135 -0.74 -5.05 -9.88
N VAL A 136 -1.74 -4.15 -9.94
CA VAL A 136 -1.53 -2.73 -10.27
C VAL A 136 -0.67 -2.04 -9.21
N LEU A 137 -0.88 -2.38 -7.93
CA LEU A 137 -0.08 -1.88 -6.82
C LEU A 137 1.41 -2.18 -7.00
N LEU A 138 1.77 -3.43 -7.35
CA LEU A 138 3.16 -3.79 -7.59
C LEU A 138 3.75 -3.08 -8.81
N GLU A 139 2.98 -2.90 -9.87
CA GLU A 139 3.42 -2.15 -11.06
C GLU A 139 3.72 -0.69 -10.73
N ASN A 140 2.81 -0.01 -10.04
CA ASN A 140 2.98 1.37 -9.63
C ASN A 140 4.12 1.54 -8.63
N PHE A 141 4.28 0.61 -7.67
CA PHE A 141 5.46 0.57 -6.80
C PHE A 141 6.75 0.54 -7.61
N MET A 142 6.85 -0.37 -8.60
CA MET A 142 8.07 -0.51 -9.38
C MET A 142 8.35 0.71 -10.25
N GLY A 143 7.31 1.40 -10.73
CA GLY A 143 7.46 2.65 -11.49
C GLY A 143 7.94 3.81 -10.61
N GLU A 144 7.33 3.98 -9.43
CA GLU A 144 7.60 5.11 -8.54
C GLU A 144 8.94 4.95 -7.81
N MET A 145 9.27 3.75 -7.35
CA MET A 145 10.48 3.49 -6.56
C MET A 145 11.72 3.16 -7.40
N GLN A 146 11.60 3.19 -8.73
CA GLN A 146 12.72 2.91 -9.64
C GLN A 146 13.95 3.80 -9.37
N PRO A 147 13.82 5.13 -9.12
CA PRO A 147 14.96 5.98 -8.80
C PRO A 147 15.68 5.56 -7.52
N GLU A 148 14.97 4.94 -6.58
CA GLU A 148 15.47 4.52 -5.27
C GLU A 148 15.90 3.04 -5.22
N ALA A 149 15.82 2.31 -6.34
CA ALA A 149 16.13 0.88 -6.39
C ALA A 149 17.58 0.49 -6.01
N HIS A 150 18.48 1.47 -5.85
CA HIS A 150 19.84 1.29 -5.36
C HIS A 150 19.92 1.25 -3.81
N LYS A 151 18.91 1.74 -3.10
CA LYS A 151 18.84 1.67 -1.63
C LYS A 151 18.56 0.24 -1.19
N SER A 152 19.21 -0.23 -0.13
CA SER A 152 19.18 -1.64 0.28
C SER A 152 17.78 -2.16 0.57
N GLU A 153 16.96 -1.35 1.22
CA GLU A 153 15.60 -1.63 1.67
C GLU A 153 14.66 -1.77 0.47
N ILE A 154 14.80 -0.86 -0.50
CA ILE A 154 13.99 -0.85 -1.74
C ILE A 154 14.44 -1.96 -2.67
N ARG A 155 15.75 -2.15 -2.82
CA ARG A 155 16.35 -3.22 -3.63
C ARG A 155 15.84 -4.60 -3.19
N ALA A 156 15.79 -4.85 -1.89
CA ALA A 156 15.28 -6.11 -1.34
C ALA A 156 13.82 -6.37 -1.73
N LEU A 157 12.99 -5.33 -1.90
CA LEU A 157 11.61 -5.48 -2.38
C LEU A 157 11.55 -5.87 -3.86
N TYR A 158 12.40 -5.28 -4.71
CA TYR A 158 12.53 -5.70 -6.11
C TYR A 158 13.03 -7.14 -6.24
N GLU A 159 14.00 -7.55 -5.42
CA GLU A 159 14.50 -8.93 -5.38
C GLU A 159 13.39 -9.92 -5.01
N LYS A 160 12.58 -9.58 -3.99
CA LYS A 160 11.40 -10.37 -3.64
C LYS A 160 10.40 -10.49 -4.79
N ILE A 161 10.10 -9.39 -5.50
CA ILE A 161 9.19 -9.44 -6.66
C ILE A 161 9.76 -10.36 -7.75
N LYS A 162 11.04 -10.19 -8.11
CA LYS A 162 11.76 -11.02 -9.08
C LYS A 162 11.64 -12.52 -8.74
N GLU A 163 11.82 -12.88 -7.47
CA GLU A 163 11.86 -14.27 -6.98
C GLU A 163 10.48 -14.85 -6.61
N SER A 164 9.43 -14.04 -6.59
CA SER A 164 8.14 -14.44 -6.00
C SER A 164 7.31 -15.43 -6.83
N ASP A 165 7.63 -15.66 -8.11
CA ASP A 165 6.87 -16.53 -9.03
C ASP A 165 5.39 -16.12 -9.13
N LEU A 166 5.15 -14.90 -9.62
CA LEU A 166 3.82 -14.30 -9.69
C LEU A 166 2.99 -14.87 -10.84
N GLU A 167 2.43 -16.06 -10.62
CA GLU A 167 1.48 -16.66 -11.56
C GLU A 167 0.07 -16.06 -11.42
N VAL A 168 -0.23 -15.12 -12.32
CA VAL A 168 -1.57 -14.51 -12.40
C VAL A 168 -2.57 -15.47 -13.05
N SER A 169 -3.70 -15.75 -12.38
CA SER A 169 -4.76 -16.65 -12.87
C SER A 169 -5.38 -16.19 -14.20
N LYS A 170 -6.04 -17.11 -14.92
CA LYS A 170 -6.71 -16.79 -16.19
C LYS A 170 -7.81 -15.74 -16.00
N GLU A 171 -8.49 -15.78 -14.86
CA GLU A 171 -9.58 -14.88 -14.48
C GLU A 171 -9.06 -13.46 -14.24
N VAL A 172 -7.95 -13.32 -13.51
CA VAL A 172 -7.30 -12.02 -13.28
C VAL A 172 -6.74 -11.47 -14.60
N ASN A 173 -6.12 -12.30 -15.44
CA ASN A 173 -5.69 -11.89 -16.78
C ASN A 173 -6.87 -11.39 -17.64
N LYS A 174 -8.02 -12.07 -17.57
CA LYS A 174 -9.24 -11.66 -18.27
C LYS A 174 -9.77 -10.33 -17.74
N ALA A 175 -9.74 -10.12 -16.42
CA ALA A 175 -10.15 -8.87 -15.78
C ALA A 175 -9.26 -7.68 -16.20
N LEU A 176 -7.93 -7.84 -16.14
CA LEU A 176 -6.96 -6.83 -16.63
C LEU A 176 -7.21 -6.46 -18.10
N ARG A 177 -7.46 -7.45 -18.96
CA ARG A 177 -7.78 -7.20 -20.38
C ARG A 177 -9.10 -6.45 -20.55
N ARG A 178 -10.14 -6.79 -19.78
CA ARG A 178 -11.44 -6.10 -19.81
C ARG A 178 -11.35 -4.66 -19.34
N SER A 179 -10.42 -4.35 -18.43
CA SER A 179 -10.15 -2.96 -18.03
C SER A 179 -9.24 -2.21 -18.99
N MET A 180 -8.87 -2.81 -20.14
CA MET A 180 -7.90 -2.27 -21.09
C MET A 180 -6.52 -2.02 -20.46
N TYR A 181 -6.23 -2.66 -19.34
CA TYR A 181 -4.95 -2.54 -18.66
C TYR A 181 -3.90 -3.37 -19.37
N LYS A 182 -2.77 -2.75 -19.72
CA LYS A 182 -1.65 -3.43 -20.36
C LYS A 182 -0.87 -4.20 -19.31
N LYS A 183 -0.99 -5.53 -19.34
CA LYS A 183 -0.24 -6.41 -18.45
C LYS A 183 1.25 -6.45 -18.83
N TYR A 184 2.11 -6.34 -17.83
CA TYR A 184 3.55 -6.59 -17.92
C TYR A 184 3.93 -7.93 -17.28
N ASN A 185 5.19 -8.34 -17.41
CA ASN A 185 5.74 -9.38 -16.55
C ASN A 185 6.47 -8.68 -15.40
N LEU A 186 5.85 -8.64 -14.22
CA LEU A 186 6.38 -7.89 -13.08
C LEU A 186 7.77 -8.38 -12.65
N GLN A 187 8.06 -9.68 -12.78
CA GLN A 187 9.37 -10.25 -12.45
C GLN A 187 10.43 -9.78 -13.43
N ALA A 188 10.13 -9.80 -14.73
CA ALA A 188 11.05 -9.33 -15.77
C ALA A 188 11.32 -7.82 -15.65
N VAL A 189 10.30 -7.04 -15.26
CA VAL A 189 10.45 -5.61 -14.96
C VAL A 189 11.37 -5.40 -13.75
N ALA A 190 11.15 -6.13 -12.65
CA ALA A 190 12.00 -6.05 -11.47
C ALA A 190 13.46 -6.43 -11.79
N GLU A 191 13.68 -7.51 -12.53
CA GLU A 191 15.00 -7.94 -12.98
C GLU A 191 15.70 -6.87 -13.84
N ALA A 192 14.98 -6.27 -14.78
CA ALA A 192 15.52 -5.21 -15.64
C ALA A 192 15.92 -3.96 -14.84
N ILE A 193 15.15 -3.60 -13.81
CA ILE A 193 15.47 -2.47 -12.92
C ILE A 193 16.72 -2.78 -12.09
N LEU A 194 16.78 -3.97 -11.47
CA LEU A 194 17.94 -4.39 -10.67
C LEU A 194 19.24 -4.37 -11.48
N LYS A 195 19.23 -4.93 -12.70
CA LYS A 195 20.39 -4.92 -13.60
C LYS A 195 20.88 -3.51 -13.94
N ARG A 196 19.97 -2.54 -14.13
CA ARG A 196 20.35 -1.15 -14.42
C ARG A 196 21.05 -0.47 -13.24
N THR A 197 20.68 -0.84 -12.01
CA THR A 197 21.28 -0.27 -10.80
C THR A 197 22.69 -0.81 -10.50
N GLU A 198 23.01 -2.02 -10.97
CA GLU A 198 24.33 -2.63 -10.79
C GLU A 198 25.43 -2.01 -11.68
N VAL A 199 25.04 -1.34 -12.77
CA VAL A 199 25.96 -0.89 -13.84
C VAL A 199 26.48 0.56 -13.63
N LYS A 200 26.44 1.13 -12.41
CA LYS A 200 27.09 2.44 -12.15
C LYS A 200 28.06 2.42 -10.97
N PRO A 201 29.35 2.49 -11.28
CA PRO A 201 30.15 3.64 -10.89
C PRO A 201 30.66 4.34 -12.16
N VAL A 202 30.13 5.52 -12.45
CA VAL A 202 30.85 6.45 -13.35
C VAL A 202 31.92 7.09 -12.47
N GLU A 203 33.14 6.60 -12.58
CA GLU A 203 34.32 7.36 -12.16
C GLU A 203 34.19 8.76 -12.75
N LYS A 204 34.16 9.77 -11.87
CA LYS A 204 34.40 11.14 -12.32
C LYS A 204 35.82 11.13 -12.88
N SER A 205 35.97 11.25 -14.20
CA SER A 205 37.24 11.64 -14.77
C SER A 205 37.55 13.03 -14.20
N GLU A 206 38.56 13.09 -13.34
CA GLU A 206 39.27 14.32 -13.06
C GLU A 206 39.99 14.74 -14.34
N ASP A 207 39.28 15.42 -15.24
CA ASP A 207 39.93 16.13 -16.33
C ASP A 207 40.44 17.47 -15.80
N VAL A 208 41.67 17.36 -15.28
CA VAL A 208 42.86 18.15 -15.65
C VAL A 208 42.66 19.67 -15.67
N LYS A 209 43.27 20.30 -14.65
CA LYS A 209 43.71 21.70 -14.69
C LYS A 209 44.67 21.89 -15.86
N ASP A 210 44.41 22.89 -16.68
CA ASP A 210 45.43 23.76 -17.29
C ASP A 210 44.98 25.22 -17.13
#